data_AF-A0A2V8ES37-F1
#
_entry.id   AF-A0A2V8ES37-F1
#
_cell.length_a   1.000
_cell.length_b   1.000
_cell.length_c   1.000
_cell.angle_alpha   90.00
_cell.angle_beta   90.00
_cell.angle_gamma   90.00
#
_symmetry.space_group_name_H-M   'P 1'
#
loop_
_entity.id
_entity.type
_entity.pdbx_description
1 polymer ?
#
loop_
_entity_poly.entity_id
_entity_poly.type
_entity_poly.pdbx_seq_one_letter_code
_entity_poly.pdbx_strand_id
1 'polypeptide(L)'
;MRSPRSRTHAGLHTSNRVRPGAPGEGLFSAAQTNLTAYDQALALSRDRFQAGDIAQIDLDRLELQRVTYESDVKVRVDPNKLIAYGVSLGQIEQQLANNNVNGGGSFIEAGLQQINVRAVGQVKTVADIERTVIASKNGTAVRIKDVATVEEGAKIRLGQFGKAIHRADGRILDHDDVVAGIVLLRKGANSDSTLDAIHGKVRELNDHILPPGVKVVPHLDRSDLVHLTTHTVMHNLTEGIILVSLILFVFLGNIRGALIVTLTIPFSLLFAAICLNLRHVPANLLSLGALDFGMIVEGAIVMIENIVRMLSHRH
;
A
#
# COMPACT_ATOMS: atom_id res chain seq x y z
N MET A 1 -41.09 -48.50 -39.15
CA MET A 1 -40.11 -47.42 -38.87
C MET A 1 -39.58 -47.65 -37.46
N ARG A 2 -38.28 -47.97 -37.34
CA ARG A 2 -37.44 -48.18 -36.13
C ARG A 2 -38.09 -48.54 -34.77
N SER A 3 -37.67 -49.70 -34.27
CA SER A 3 -37.52 -50.06 -32.85
C SER A 3 -36.35 -49.24 -32.20
N PRO A 4 -35.97 -49.41 -30.91
CA PRO A 4 -36.70 -49.94 -29.74
C PRO A 4 -36.41 -49.22 -28.38
N ARG A 5 -37.27 -49.51 -27.39
CA ARG A 5 -37.03 -49.94 -25.98
C ARG A 5 -35.83 -49.35 -25.20
N SER A 6 -36.11 -48.65 -24.09
CA SER A 6 -36.20 -49.14 -22.70
C SER A 6 -34.87 -49.25 -21.96
N ARG A 7 -34.77 -48.62 -20.79
CA ARG A 7 -34.37 -49.28 -19.53
C ARG A 7 -34.65 -48.36 -18.33
N THR A 8 -35.59 -48.80 -17.52
CA THR A 8 -35.66 -48.57 -16.07
C THR A 8 -34.32 -48.80 -15.41
N HIS A 9 -33.90 -47.86 -14.55
CA HIS A 9 -33.08 -48.19 -13.38
C HIS A 9 -33.54 -47.34 -12.19
N ALA A 10 -33.84 -48.06 -11.11
CA ALA A 10 -34.11 -47.53 -9.79
C ALA A 10 -32.97 -46.63 -9.31
N GLY A 11 -33.31 -45.41 -8.89
CA GLY A 11 -32.42 -44.55 -8.11
C GLY A 11 -33.00 -44.43 -6.71
N LEU A 12 -32.37 -45.11 -5.76
CA LEU A 12 -32.73 -45.10 -4.34
C LEU A 12 -32.86 -43.66 -3.83
N HIS A 13 -33.95 -43.43 -3.09
CA HIS A 13 -33.97 -42.45 -2.02
C HIS A 13 -32.77 -42.70 -1.09
N THR A 14 -31.73 -41.89 -1.19
CA THR A 14 -30.88 -41.57 -0.06
C THR A 14 -30.98 -40.07 0.17
N SER A 15 -31.97 -39.74 1.00
CA SER A 15 -31.98 -38.51 1.79
C SER A 15 -30.64 -38.41 2.51
N ASN A 16 -29.65 -37.74 1.92
CA ASN A 16 -28.45 -37.36 2.65
C ASN A 16 -28.80 -36.16 3.52
N ARG A 17 -29.49 -36.47 4.62
CA ARG A 17 -29.77 -35.57 5.71
C ARG A 17 -28.41 -35.23 6.33
N VAL A 18 -27.78 -34.17 5.84
CA VAL A 18 -26.63 -33.54 6.50
C VAL A 18 -27.12 -33.26 7.93
N ARG A 19 -26.55 -33.98 8.90
CA ARG A 19 -26.80 -33.72 10.32
C ARG A 19 -26.44 -32.24 10.56
N PRO A 20 -27.22 -31.48 11.33
CA PRO A 20 -26.86 -30.12 11.65
C PRO A 20 -25.61 -30.15 12.54
N GLY A 21 -24.44 -30.05 11.92
CA GLY A 21 -23.20 -29.65 12.57
C GLY A 21 -23.37 -28.21 13.05
N ALA A 22 -22.75 -27.88 14.18
CA ALA A 22 -22.91 -26.60 14.87
C ALA A 22 -22.81 -25.40 13.91
N PRO A 23 -23.63 -24.34 14.10
CA PRO A 23 -23.77 -23.22 13.17
C PRO A 23 -22.50 -22.37 12.92
N GLY A 24 -21.32 -22.78 13.38
CA GLY A 24 -20.04 -22.11 13.17
C GLY A 24 -19.09 -22.78 12.16
N GLU A 25 -19.20 -24.09 11.91
CA GLU A 25 -18.17 -24.81 11.11
C GLU A 25 -18.29 -24.54 9.60
N GLY A 26 -19.51 -24.40 9.07
CA GLY A 26 -19.74 -24.07 7.66
C GLY A 26 -19.36 -22.62 7.30
N LEU A 27 -19.53 -21.69 8.25
CA LEU A 27 -19.12 -20.28 8.10
C LEU A 27 -17.60 -20.12 8.17
N PHE A 28 -16.92 -20.87 9.06
CA PHE A 28 -15.46 -20.87 9.13
C PHE A 28 -14.82 -21.47 7.88
N SER A 29 -15.34 -22.59 7.38
CA SER A 29 -14.88 -23.21 6.13
C SER A 29 -15.09 -22.29 4.92
N ALA A 30 -16.25 -21.64 4.82
CA ALA A 30 -16.52 -20.68 3.75
C ALA A 30 -15.64 -19.42 3.85
N ALA A 31 -15.40 -18.91 5.06
CA ALA A 31 -14.51 -17.77 5.30
C ALA A 31 -13.05 -18.11 4.96
N GLN A 32 -12.56 -19.29 5.35
CA GLN A 32 -11.22 -19.77 4.99
C GLN A 32 -11.07 -19.89 3.47
N THR A 33 -12.04 -20.52 2.80
CA THR A 33 -11.99 -20.72 1.34
C THR A 33 -12.00 -19.38 0.59
N ASN A 34 -12.77 -18.41 1.07
CA ASN A 34 -12.78 -17.05 0.53
C ASN A 34 -11.44 -16.33 0.78
N LEU A 35 -10.90 -16.42 2.00
CA LEU A 35 -9.60 -15.83 2.35
C LEU A 35 -8.46 -16.38 1.47
N THR A 36 -8.41 -17.69 1.25
CA THR A 36 -7.38 -18.30 0.39
C THR A 36 -7.52 -17.85 -1.07
N ALA A 37 -8.75 -17.70 -1.57
CA ALA A 37 -9.01 -17.18 -2.91
C ALA A 37 -8.57 -15.71 -3.05
N TYR A 38 -8.80 -14.88 -2.02
CA TYR A 38 -8.37 -13.49 -2.01
C TYR A 38 -6.85 -13.35 -1.86
N ASP A 39 -6.20 -14.17 -1.03
CA ASP A 39 -4.74 -14.21 -0.89
C ASP A 39 -4.06 -14.60 -2.21
N GLN A 40 -4.63 -15.57 -2.93
CA GLN A 40 -4.11 -16.01 -4.23
C GLN A 40 -4.29 -14.92 -5.30
N ALA A 41 -5.42 -14.20 -5.31
CA ALA A 41 -5.64 -13.09 -6.22
C ALA A 41 -4.69 -11.91 -5.96
N LEU A 42 -4.43 -11.61 -4.69
CA LEU A 42 -3.48 -10.57 -4.29
C LEU A 42 -2.02 -10.97 -4.60
N ALA A 43 -1.67 -12.25 -4.46
CA ALA A 43 -0.36 -12.77 -4.83
C ALA A 43 -0.10 -12.71 -6.34
N LEU A 44 -1.08 -13.09 -7.17
CA LEU A 44 -1.02 -12.96 -8.63
C LEU A 44 -0.86 -11.51 -9.09
N SER A 45 -1.45 -10.57 -8.33
CA SER A 45 -1.29 -9.14 -8.58
C SER A 45 0.15 -8.68 -8.30
N ARG A 46 0.75 -9.13 -7.18
CA ARG A 46 2.12 -8.80 -6.77
C ARG A 46 3.18 -9.20 -7.81
N ASP A 47 3.09 -10.41 -8.36
CA ASP A 47 4.04 -10.88 -9.39
C ASP A 47 3.93 -10.07 -10.69
N ARG A 48 2.72 -9.62 -11.05
CA ARG A 48 2.53 -8.73 -12.20
C ARG A 48 3.06 -7.31 -11.94
N PHE A 49 2.98 -6.82 -10.70
CA PHE A 49 3.50 -5.49 -10.34
C PHE A 49 5.02 -5.41 -10.34
N GLN A 50 5.74 -6.52 -10.11
CA GLN A 50 7.20 -6.56 -10.26
C GLN A 50 7.67 -6.47 -11.73
N ALA A 51 6.77 -6.66 -12.70
CA ALA A 51 7.14 -6.97 -14.08
C ALA A 51 6.96 -5.84 -15.12
N GLY A 52 6.62 -4.59 -14.77
CA GLY A 52 6.38 -3.60 -15.86
C GLY A 52 6.35 -2.11 -15.55
N ASP A 53 5.42 -1.59 -14.77
CA ASP A 53 4.92 -0.23 -15.07
C ASP A 53 5.12 0.84 -13.97
N ILE A 54 6.02 0.62 -13.01
CA ILE A 54 6.16 1.52 -11.85
C ILE A 54 7.65 1.76 -11.51
N ALA A 55 8.40 2.35 -12.45
CA ALA A 55 9.83 2.62 -12.27
C ALA A 55 10.15 3.90 -11.46
N GLN A 56 9.16 4.72 -11.09
CA GLN A 56 9.36 5.96 -10.31
C GLN A 56 8.79 5.95 -8.88
N ILE A 57 7.94 4.99 -8.53
CA ILE A 57 7.54 4.75 -7.14
C ILE A 57 8.39 3.59 -6.67
N ASP A 58 9.17 3.82 -5.62
CA ASP A 58 9.98 2.81 -4.98
C ASP A 58 9.06 1.81 -4.24
N LEU A 59 8.50 0.86 -4.99
CA LEU A 59 7.64 -0.20 -4.43
C LEU A 59 8.41 -1.07 -3.43
N ASP A 60 9.75 -1.07 -3.45
CA ASP A 60 10.58 -1.78 -2.47
C ASP A 60 10.41 -1.19 -1.05
N ARG A 61 9.87 0.04 -0.96
CA ARG A 61 9.58 0.74 0.30
C ARG A 61 8.11 1.05 0.52
N LEU A 62 7.23 0.39 -0.23
CA LEU A 62 5.86 0.21 0.20
C LEU A 62 5.92 -0.73 1.41
N GLU A 63 6.15 -0.15 2.59
CA GLU A 63 5.85 -0.80 3.85
C GLU A 63 4.33 -0.94 3.90
N LEU A 64 3.81 -1.92 3.16
CA LEU A 64 2.65 -2.65 3.59
C LEU A 64 3.05 -3.15 4.97
N GLN A 65 2.71 -2.36 6.00
CA GLN A 65 2.75 -2.81 7.38
C GLN A 65 1.60 -3.80 7.49
N ARG A 66 1.89 -4.96 6.93
CA ARG A 66 0.94 -5.99 6.59
C ARG A 66 0.79 -6.72 7.91
N VAL A 67 -0.31 -6.48 8.60
CA VAL A 67 -0.82 -7.46 9.57
C VAL A 67 -1.29 -8.64 8.72
N THR A 68 -0.33 -9.38 8.18
CA THR A 68 -0.60 -10.39 7.15
C THR A 68 -1.03 -11.67 7.82
N TYR A 69 -2.04 -12.28 7.24
CA TYR A 69 -2.20 -13.72 7.20
C TYR A 69 -1.13 -14.28 6.24
N GLU A 70 0.14 -14.23 6.63
CA GLU A 70 1.20 -14.88 5.85
C GLU A 70 1.15 -16.36 6.18
N SER A 71 1.08 -17.25 5.18
CA SER A 71 1.15 -18.68 5.46
C SER A 71 2.57 -19.03 5.86
N ASP A 72 2.68 -19.72 6.99
CA ASP A 72 3.93 -20.14 7.59
C ASP A 72 3.81 -21.62 7.92
N VAL A 73 4.83 -22.40 7.54
CA VAL A 73 4.80 -23.84 7.75
C VAL A 73 5.41 -24.14 9.11
N LYS A 74 4.56 -24.60 10.03
CA LYS A 74 4.94 -24.85 11.41
C LYS A 74 5.19 -26.33 11.60
N VAL A 75 6.38 -26.66 12.08
CA VAL A 75 6.74 -28.03 12.48
C VAL A 75 6.57 -28.17 13.98
N ARG A 76 5.45 -28.76 14.40
CA ARG A 76 5.10 -28.97 15.81
C ARG A 76 5.68 -30.29 16.28
N VAL A 77 6.83 -30.23 16.94
CA VAL A 77 7.57 -31.41 17.41
C VAL A 77 6.96 -31.95 18.71
N ASP A 78 6.81 -33.28 18.82
CA ASP A 78 6.33 -33.95 20.03
C ASP A 78 7.54 -34.41 20.89
N PRO A 79 7.75 -33.83 22.08
CA PRO A 79 8.88 -34.18 22.94
C PRO A 79 8.92 -35.65 23.33
N ASN A 80 7.77 -36.30 23.51
CA ASN A 80 7.73 -37.71 23.88
C ASN A 80 8.20 -38.60 22.73
N LYS A 81 7.85 -38.23 21.49
CA LYS A 81 8.32 -38.94 20.29
C LYS A 81 9.81 -38.70 20.06
N LEU A 82 10.33 -37.50 20.30
CA LEU A 82 11.77 -37.25 20.24
C LEU A 82 12.55 -38.19 21.16
N ILE A 83 12.09 -38.36 22.41
CA ILE A 83 12.72 -39.26 23.38
C ILE A 83 12.60 -40.72 22.93
N ALA A 84 11.41 -41.15 22.51
CA ALA A 84 11.17 -42.54 22.06
C ALA A 84 12.01 -42.91 20.84
N TYR A 85 12.11 -42.01 19.86
CA TYR A 85 12.93 -42.19 18.66
C TYR A 85 14.41 -41.82 18.89
N GLY A 86 14.77 -41.26 20.05
CA GLY A 86 16.13 -40.84 20.41
C GLY A 86 16.74 -39.83 19.43
N VAL A 87 15.95 -38.84 19.02
CA VAL A 87 16.33 -37.78 18.07
C VAL A 87 16.31 -36.44 18.80
N SER A 88 17.29 -35.57 18.56
CA SER A 88 17.35 -34.24 19.18
C SER A 88 16.68 -33.17 18.32
N LEU A 89 16.26 -32.07 18.95
CA LEU A 89 15.69 -30.92 18.23
C LEU A 89 16.71 -30.32 17.24
N GLY A 90 17.99 -30.22 17.64
CA GLY A 90 19.04 -29.72 16.75
C GLY A 90 19.28 -30.61 15.52
N GLN A 91 19.08 -31.93 15.63
CA GLN A 91 19.12 -32.82 14.47
C GLN A 91 17.98 -32.53 13.49
N ILE A 92 16.78 -32.23 14.00
CA ILE A 92 15.65 -31.83 13.14
C ILE A 92 15.99 -30.55 12.40
N GLU A 93 16.39 -29.49 13.11
CA GLU A 93 16.74 -28.20 12.50
C GLU A 93 17.81 -28.35 11.40
N GLN A 94 18.87 -29.11 11.69
CA GLN A 94 19.95 -29.36 10.75
C GLN A 94 19.46 -30.10 9.49
N GLN A 95 18.59 -31.10 9.65
CA GLN A 95 18.11 -31.90 8.52
C GLN A 95 17.10 -31.13 7.66
N LEU A 96 16.22 -30.31 8.25
CA LEU A 96 15.39 -29.39 7.45
C LEU A 96 16.23 -28.41 6.66
N ALA A 97 17.25 -27.80 7.28
CA ALA A 97 18.12 -26.84 6.60
C ALA A 97 18.88 -27.48 5.43
N ASN A 98 19.42 -28.69 5.63
CA ASN A 98 20.15 -29.41 4.59
C ASN A 98 19.25 -29.92 3.46
N ASN A 99 17.98 -30.20 3.74
CA ASN A 99 17.02 -30.75 2.79
C ASN A 99 16.21 -29.66 2.05
N ASN A 100 16.61 -28.38 2.15
CA ASN A 100 15.99 -27.26 1.44
C ASN A 100 16.98 -26.50 0.56
N VAL A 101 17.93 -27.22 -0.07
CA VAL A 101 18.98 -26.64 -0.92
C VAL A 101 18.97 -27.31 -2.30
N ASN A 102 19.08 -26.50 -3.35
CA ASN A 102 19.28 -26.97 -4.72
C ASN A 102 20.79 -27.10 -5.01
N GLY A 103 21.19 -28.18 -5.67
CA GLY A 103 22.59 -28.43 -6.06
C GLY A 103 22.80 -28.35 -7.58
N GLY A 104 23.95 -27.84 -8.02
CA GLY A 104 24.38 -27.88 -9.42
C GLY A 104 25.22 -29.12 -9.69
N GLY A 105 24.90 -29.87 -10.75
CA GLY A 105 25.63 -31.07 -11.18
C GLY A 105 26.47 -30.86 -12.44
N SER A 106 26.71 -29.61 -12.84
CA SER A 106 27.34 -29.26 -14.12
C SER A 106 26.55 -29.83 -15.31
N PHE A 107 27.20 -30.53 -16.24
CA PHE A 107 26.58 -31.11 -17.42
C PHE A 107 27.20 -32.46 -17.79
N ILE A 108 26.44 -33.23 -18.56
CA ILE A 108 26.89 -34.48 -19.19
C ILE A 108 26.82 -34.26 -20.70
N GLU A 109 27.85 -34.69 -21.41
CA GLU A 109 27.86 -34.67 -22.88
C GLU A 109 27.24 -35.96 -23.41
N ALA A 110 26.23 -35.82 -24.27
CA ALA A 110 25.55 -36.91 -24.97
C ALA A 110 25.62 -36.64 -26.48
N GLY A 111 26.62 -37.23 -27.15
CA GLY A 111 26.88 -36.98 -28.57
C GLY A 111 27.36 -35.55 -28.82
N LEU A 112 26.58 -34.78 -29.58
CA LEU A 112 26.84 -33.35 -29.87
C LEU A 112 26.04 -32.40 -28.95
N GLN A 113 25.37 -32.93 -27.93
CA GLN A 113 24.52 -32.14 -27.03
C GLN A 113 25.06 -32.17 -25.61
N GLN A 114 24.94 -31.03 -24.92
CA GLN A 114 25.28 -30.85 -23.53
C GLN A 114 24.00 -30.83 -22.68
N ILE A 115 23.88 -31.76 -21.73
CA ILE A 115 22.72 -31.89 -20.85
C ILE A 115 23.11 -31.41 -19.46
N ASN A 116 22.54 -30.30 -19.02
CA ASN A 116 22.77 -29.76 -17.68
C ASN A 116 22.14 -30.67 -16.61
N VAL A 117 22.93 -31.01 -15.59
CA VAL A 117 22.49 -31.80 -14.43
C VAL A 117 22.24 -30.84 -13.26
N ARG A 118 21.06 -30.96 -12.65
CA ARG A 118 20.69 -30.19 -11.46
C ARG A 118 20.00 -31.10 -10.45
N ALA A 119 20.40 -30.97 -9.19
CA ALA A 119 19.68 -31.54 -8.05
C ALA A 119 18.62 -30.54 -7.56
N VAL A 120 17.36 -30.98 -7.53
CA VAL A 120 16.25 -30.21 -6.97
C VAL A 120 16.00 -30.73 -5.55
N GLY A 121 16.39 -29.94 -4.56
CA GLY A 121 16.20 -30.23 -3.15
C GLY A 121 15.41 -29.16 -2.42
N GLN A 122 14.80 -28.21 -3.14
CA GLN A 122 13.93 -27.20 -2.54
C GLN A 122 12.58 -27.80 -2.17
N VAL A 123 12.19 -27.60 -0.91
CA VAL A 123 10.88 -27.99 -0.39
C VAL A 123 9.79 -27.14 -1.06
N LYS A 124 8.72 -27.79 -1.55
CA LYS A 124 7.58 -27.09 -2.19
C LYS A 124 6.27 -27.30 -1.46
N THR A 125 6.10 -28.45 -0.82
CA THR A 125 4.85 -28.83 -0.17
C THR A 125 5.09 -29.26 1.27
N VAL A 126 4.04 -29.17 2.09
CA VAL A 126 4.04 -29.69 3.47
C VAL A 126 4.48 -31.16 3.51
N ALA A 127 4.02 -31.96 2.53
CA ALA A 127 4.38 -33.38 2.41
C ALA A 127 5.88 -33.62 2.14
N ASP A 128 6.59 -32.66 1.53
CA ASP A 128 8.03 -32.78 1.31
C ASP A 128 8.78 -32.66 2.65
N ILE A 129 8.36 -31.73 3.51
CA ILE A 129 8.89 -31.57 4.88
C ILE A 129 8.60 -32.83 5.68
N GLU A 130 7.36 -33.33 5.66
CA GLU A 130 6.98 -34.54 6.40
C GLU A 130 7.84 -35.76 6.05
N ARG A 131 8.33 -35.83 4.81
CA ARG A 131 9.15 -36.95 4.30
C ARG A 131 10.64 -36.79 4.55
N THR A 132 11.11 -35.62 4.98
CA THR A 132 12.52 -35.38 5.30
C THR A 132 12.98 -36.38 6.35
N VAL A 133 14.09 -37.05 6.06
CA VAL A 133 14.68 -38.06 6.94
C VAL A 133 15.57 -37.36 7.97
N ILE A 134 15.36 -37.67 9.24
CA ILE A 134 16.13 -37.06 10.34
C ILE A 134 17.29 -37.97 10.76
N ALA A 135 16.99 -39.26 10.91
CA ALA A 135 17.95 -40.27 11.33
C ALA A 135 17.57 -41.65 10.76
N SER A 136 18.51 -42.60 10.80
CA SER A 136 18.24 -44.00 10.48
C SER A 136 18.57 -44.86 11.68
N LYS A 137 17.60 -45.66 12.15
CA LYS A 137 17.77 -46.63 13.25
C LYS A 137 17.50 -48.04 12.72
N ASN A 138 18.48 -48.93 12.84
CA ASN A 138 18.39 -50.33 12.40
C ASN A 138 17.88 -50.47 10.94
N GLY A 139 18.32 -49.56 10.05
CA GLY A 139 17.90 -49.55 8.64
C GLY A 139 16.52 -48.95 8.37
N THR A 140 15.78 -48.56 9.41
CA THR A 140 14.49 -47.85 9.27
C THR A 140 14.73 -46.35 9.38
N ALA A 141 14.35 -45.61 8.33
CA ALA A 141 14.44 -44.15 8.31
C ALA A 141 13.35 -43.53 9.21
N VAL A 142 13.77 -42.68 10.15
CA VAL A 142 12.91 -41.84 10.97
C VAL A 142 12.69 -40.51 10.25
N ARG A 143 11.45 -40.17 9.96
CA ARG A 143 11.06 -38.97 9.21
C ARG A 143 10.44 -37.91 10.12
N ILE A 144 10.31 -36.68 9.63
CA ILE A 144 9.67 -35.59 10.37
C ILE A 144 8.26 -35.97 10.81
N LYS A 145 7.45 -36.57 9.94
CA LYS A 145 6.08 -37.01 10.29
C LYS A 145 6.01 -38.00 11.46
N ASP A 146 7.10 -38.72 11.75
CA ASP A 146 7.13 -39.72 12.83
C ASP A 146 7.32 -39.04 14.19
N VAL A 147 7.88 -37.83 14.23
CA VAL A 147 8.23 -37.10 15.46
C VAL A 147 7.60 -35.70 15.58
N ALA A 148 6.99 -35.19 14.51
CA ALA A 148 6.38 -33.87 14.44
C ALA A 148 5.15 -33.85 13.53
N THR A 149 4.24 -32.91 13.79
CA THR A 149 3.11 -32.60 12.91
C THR A 149 3.45 -31.34 12.13
N VAL A 150 3.37 -31.40 10.80
CA VAL A 150 3.65 -30.26 9.93
C VAL A 150 2.34 -29.66 9.46
N GLU A 151 2.10 -28.40 9.78
CA GLU A 151 0.87 -27.70 9.45
C GLU A 151 1.22 -26.37 8.79
N GLU A 152 0.53 -26.06 7.69
CA GLU A 152 0.53 -24.69 7.17
C GLU A 152 -0.46 -23.87 8.01
N GLY A 153 0.05 -22.85 8.68
CA GLY A 153 -0.74 -22.01 9.56
C GLY A 153 -0.44 -20.54 9.33
N ALA A 154 -1.26 -19.66 9.90
CA ALA A 154 -0.98 -18.24 9.86
C ALA A 154 0.29 -17.93 10.68
N LYS A 155 1.20 -17.16 10.11
CA LYS A 155 2.32 -16.53 10.82
C LYS A 155 1.79 -15.78 12.04
N ILE A 156 2.58 -15.78 13.11
CA ILE A 156 2.21 -15.06 14.33
C ILE A 156 2.12 -13.57 13.98
N ARG A 157 0.96 -12.96 14.27
CA ARG A 157 0.75 -11.54 14.05
C ARG A 157 1.55 -10.75 15.08
N LEU A 158 2.30 -9.76 14.60
CA LEU A 158 3.06 -8.84 15.46
C LEU A 158 2.24 -7.61 15.88
N GLY A 159 1.00 -7.49 15.41
CA GLY A 159 0.09 -6.38 15.71
C GLY A 159 -1.26 -6.57 15.04
N GLN A 160 -2.20 -5.68 15.35
CA GLN A 160 -3.55 -5.63 14.78
C GLN A 160 -3.87 -4.17 14.44
N PHE A 161 -4.47 -3.94 13.26
CA PHE A 161 -5.00 -2.63 12.91
C PHE A 161 -6.50 -2.62 13.15
N GLY A 162 -6.96 -1.66 13.96
CA GLY A 162 -8.36 -1.33 14.12
C GLY A 162 -8.72 -0.12 13.27
N LYS A 163 -9.97 -0.07 12.78
CA LYS A 163 -10.53 1.08 12.06
C LYS A 163 -11.84 1.50 12.70
N ALA A 164 -11.83 2.69 13.28
CA ALA A 164 -13.03 3.38 13.73
C ALA A 164 -13.52 4.31 12.61
N ILE A 165 -14.76 4.11 12.16
CA ILE A 165 -15.41 5.02 11.21
C ILE A 165 -16.43 5.85 11.98
N HIS A 166 -16.11 7.13 12.16
CA HIS A 166 -17.01 8.11 12.76
C HIS A 166 -17.96 8.62 11.68
N ARG A 167 -19.22 8.22 11.73
CA ARG A 167 -20.24 8.72 10.81
C ARG A 167 -20.83 10.04 11.30
N ALA A 168 -21.31 10.85 10.36
CA ALA A 168 -21.95 12.13 10.64
C ALA A 168 -23.25 12.00 11.47
N ASP A 169 -23.85 10.80 11.54
CA ASP A 169 -24.99 10.47 12.39
C ASP A 169 -24.61 10.18 13.86
N GLY A 170 -23.33 10.34 14.22
CA GLY A 170 -22.79 10.08 15.56
C GLY A 170 -22.52 8.60 15.85
N ARG A 171 -22.76 7.69 14.89
CA ARG A 171 -22.45 6.27 15.06
C ARG A 171 -20.98 6.00 14.75
N ILE A 172 -20.35 5.20 15.62
CA ILE A 172 -19.00 4.70 15.43
C ILE A 172 -19.11 3.26 14.93
N LEU A 173 -18.59 2.99 13.74
CA LEU A 173 -18.35 1.62 13.28
C LEU A 173 -16.91 1.25 13.61
N ASP A 174 -16.71 0.45 14.64
CA ASP A 174 -15.42 -0.15 14.94
C ASP A 174 -15.27 -1.47 14.19
N HIS A 175 -14.15 -1.57 13.47
CA HIS A 175 -13.65 -2.82 12.92
C HIS A 175 -12.32 -3.11 13.62
N ASP A 176 -12.32 -4.08 14.52
CA ASP A 176 -11.15 -4.38 15.34
C ASP A 176 -10.01 -4.99 14.52
N ASP A 177 -10.30 -5.67 13.40
CA ASP A 177 -9.31 -6.30 12.53
C ASP A 177 -9.50 -5.86 11.08
N VAL A 178 -8.60 -5.01 10.57
CA VAL A 178 -8.60 -4.54 9.19
C VAL A 178 -7.26 -4.73 8.49
N VAL A 179 -7.31 -4.83 7.17
CA VAL A 179 -6.12 -4.80 6.31
C VAL A 179 -5.81 -3.34 5.95
N ALA A 180 -4.60 -2.90 6.28
CA ALA A 180 -4.09 -1.57 5.95
C ALA A 180 -2.84 -1.66 5.07
N GLY A 181 -2.69 -0.69 4.18
CA GLY A 181 -1.49 -0.48 3.38
C GLY A 181 -1.05 0.97 3.50
N ILE A 182 0.24 1.20 3.67
CA ILE A 182 0.83 2.54 3.78
C ILE A 182 1.76 2.74 2.59
N VAL A 183 1.58 3.83 1.87
CA VAL A 183 2.48 4.24 0.78
C VAL A 183 3.40 5.32 1.32
N LEU A 184 4.71 5.04 1.33
CA LEU A 184 5.72 5.99 1.80
C LEU A 184 6.31 6.76 0.62
N LEU A 185 6.38 8.08 0.75
CA LEU A 185 6.99 8.93 -0.25
C LEU A 185 8.53 8.88 -0.14
N ARG A 186 9.22 8.79 -1.28
CA ARG A 186 10.68 8.88 -1.33
C ARG A 186 11.15 10.27 -0.88
N LYS A 187 12.24 10.33 -0.11
CA LYS A 187 12.83 11.60 0.33
C LYS A 187 13.22 12.45 -0.87
N GLY A 188 12.74 13.70 -0.90
CA GLY A 188 13.00 14.65 -1.99
C GLY A 188 12.12 14.47 -3.24
N ALA A 189 11.20 13.50 -3.26
CA ALA A 189 10.22 13.38 -4.33
C ALA A 189 9.10 14.43 -4.19
N ASN A 190 8.55 14.86 -5.33
CA ASN A 190 7.44 15.79 -5.37
C ASN A 190 6.16 15.14 -4.86
N SER A 191 5.56 15.72 -3.81
CA SER A 191 4.40 15.11 -3.15
C SER A 191 3.16 15.11 -4.05
N ASP A 192 2.84 16.23 -4.71
CA ASP A 192 1.59 16.36 -5.48
C ASP A 192 1.54 15.41 -6.68
N SER A 193 2.55 15.44 -7.55
CA SER A 193 2.60 14.55 -8.72
C SER A 193 2.59 13.07 -8.36
N THR A 194 3.17 12.72 -7.20
CA THR A 194 3.15 11.34 -6.71
C THR A 194 1.77 10.96 -6.18
N LEU A 195 1.08 11.87 -5.48
CA LEU A 195 -0.28 11.62 -5.01
C LEU A 195 -1.25 11.42 -6.17
N ASP A 196 -1.17 12.26 -7.22
CA ASP A 196 -1.98 12.11 -8.43
C ASP A 196 -1.76 10.74 -9.11
N ALA A 197 -0.50 10.30 -9.20
CA ALA A 197 -0.15 9.00 -9.75
C ALA A 197 -0.70 7.84 -8.89
N ILE A 198 -0.64 7.97 -7.57
CA ILE A 198 -1.20 7.00 -6.63
C ILE A 198 -2.71 6.91 -6.81
N HIS A 199 -3.44 8.03 -6.88
CA HIS A 199 -4.89 8.03 -7.11
C HIS A 199 -5.25 7.39 -8.45
N GLY A 200 -4.48 7.67 -9.50
CA GLY A 200 -4.61 7.02 -10.81
C GLY A 200 -4.51 5.51 -10.69
N LYS A 201 -3.48 5.01 -10.00
CA LYS A 201 -3.27 3.57 -9.82
C LYS A 201 -4.29 2.91 -8.91
N VAL A 202 -4.75 3.58 -7.86
CA VAL A 202 -5.83 3.06 -6.99
C VAL A 202 -7.13 2.93 -7.77
N ARG A 203 -7.45 3.86 -8.67
CA ARG A 203 -8.61 3.73 -9.59
C ARG A 203 -8.45 2.54 -10.52
N GLU A 204 -7.30 2.42 -11.19
CA GLU A 204 -7.01 1.28 -12.08
C GLU A 204 -7.16 -0.07 -11.35
N LEU A 205 -6.63 -0.16 -10.13
CA LEU A 205 -6.75 -1.33 -9.26
C LEU A 205 -8.20 -1.69 -8.98
N ASN A 206 -8.99 -0.71 -8.52
CA ASN A 206 -10.39 -0.89 -8.15
C ASN A 206 -11.28 -1.27 -9.32
N ASP A 207 -10.95 -0.77 -10.52
CA ASP A 207 -11.82 -0.92 -11.69
C ASP A 207 -11.48 -2.15 -12.54
N HIS A 208 -10.22 -2.59 -12.58
CA HIS A 208 -9.77 -3.60 -13.55
C HIS A 208 -9.02 -4.81 -12.96
N ILE A 209 -8.40 -4.69 -11.79
CA ILE A 209 -7.47 -5.69 -11.28
C ILE A 209 -8.04 -6.46 -10.09
N LEU A 210 -8.76 -5.78 -9.20
CA LEU A 210 -9.26 -6.39 -7.97
C LEU A 210 -10.45 -7.33 -8.22
N PRO A 211 -10.54 -8.44 -7.48
CA PRO A 211 -11.69 -9.33 -7.54
C PRO A 211 -13.00 -8.62 -7.13
N PRO A 212 -14.16 -9.08 -7.64
CA PRO A 212 -15.44 -8.53 -7.22
C PRO A 212 -15.60 -8.64 -5.69
N GLY A 213 -16.00 -7.53 -5.07
CA GLY A 213 -16.17 -7.41 -3.62
C GLY A 213 -14.95 -6.85 -2.86
N VAL A 214 -13.80 -6.69 -3.51
CA VAL A 214 -12.60 -6.09 -2.90
C VAL A 214 -12.36 -4.70 -3.48
N LYS A 215 -12.16 -3.71 -2.61
CA LYS A 215 -11.80 -2.34 -3.01
C LYS A 215 -10.74 -1.77 -2.08
N VAL A 216 -9.77 -1.08 -2.67
CA VAL A 216 -8.81 -0.25 -1.96
C VAL A 216 -9.45 1.12 -1.76
N VAL A 217 -9.71 1.48 -0.51
CA VAL A 217 -10.32 2.75 -0.13
C VAL A 217 -9.30 3.56 0.68
N PRO A 218 -8.92 4.78 0.24
CA PRO A 218 -8.02 5.62 1.01
C PRO A 218 -8.67 5.99 2.35
N HIS A 219 -7.90 5.88 3.43
CA HIS A 219 -8.34 6.27 4.77
C HIS A 219 -7.70 7.56 5.25
N LEU A 220 -6.38 7.70 5.02
CA LEU A 220 -5.63 8.92 5.25
C LEU A 220 -5.01 9.34 3.93
N ASP A 221 -5.41 10.51 3.45
CA ASP A 221 -4.90 11.10 2.22
C ASP A 221 -4.24 12.44 2.52
N ARG A 222 -2.97 12.57 2.12
CA ARG A 222 -2.22 13.82 2.32
C ARG A 222 -2.77 14.94 1.43
N SER A 223 -3.36 14.60 0.29
CA SER A 223 -3.89 15.54 -0.70
C SER A 223 -4.97 16.43 -0.07
N ASP A 224 -5.83 15.87 0.79
CA ASP A 224 -6.88 16.60 1.48
C ASP A 224 -6.33 17.75 2.33
N LEU A 225 -5.27 17.47 3.09
CA LEU A 225 -4.61 18.46 3.92
C LEU A 225 -3.92 19.54 3.08
N VAL A 226 -3.28 19.15 1.98
CA VAL A 226 -2.63 20.08 1.04
C VAL A 226 -3.66 21.00 0.39
N HIS A 227 -4.77 20.45 -0.10
CA HIS A 227 -5.85 21.23 -0.70
C HIS A 227 -6.51 22.18 0.29
N LEU A 228 -6.86 21.71 1.49
CA LEU A 228 -7.47 22.53 2.52
C LEU A 228 -6.56 23.71 2.91
N THR A 229 -5.27 23.43 3.11
CA THR A 229 -4.31 24.47 3.50
C THR A 229 -4.07 25.45 2.36
N THR A 230 -3.94 24.97 1.12
CA THR A 230 -3.75 25.84 -0.06
C THR A 230 -4.97 26.73 -0.30
N HIS A 231 -6.18 26.16 -0.21
CA HIS A 231 -7.42 26.92 -0.32
C HIS A 231 -7.50 28.02 0.75
N THR A 232 -7.19 27.68 2.00
CA THR A 232 -7.22 28.64 3.11
C THR A 232 -6.20 29.76 2.91
N VAL A 233 -4.97 29.43 2.51
CA VAL A 233 -3.93 30.43 2.25
C VAL A 233 -4.31 31.32 1.06
N MET A 234 -4.82 30.75 -0.04
CA MET A 234 -5.26 31.53 -1.20
C MET A 234 -6.43 32.46 -0.86
N HIS A 235 -7.36 32.00 -0.04
CA HIS A 235 -8.47 32.80 0.45
C HIS A 235 -7.96 34.00 1.26
N ASN A 236 -7.12 33.73 2.28
CA ASN A 236 -6.54 34.78 3.14
C ASN A 236 -5.66 35.76 2.34
N LEU A 237 -4.91 35.25 1.36
CA LEU A 237 -4.07 36.08 0.48
C LEU A 237 -4.95 37.02 -0.35
N THR A 238 -6.04 36.50 -0.91
CA THR A 238 -6.98 37.28 -1.72
C THR A 238 -7.69 38.34 -0.87
N GLU A 239 -8.17 37.98 0.32
CA GLU A 239 -8.77 38.93 1.27
C GLU A 239 -7.78 40.02 1.70
N GLY A 240 -6.53 39.64 1.98
CA GLY A 240 -5.46 40.58 2.34
C GLY A 240 -5.17 41.59 1.22
N ILE A 241 -5.05 41.13 -0.03
CA ILE A 241 -4.84 42.01 -1.20
C ILE A 241 -6.02 42.98 -1.38
N ILE A 242 -7.25 42.49 -1.23
CA ILE A 242 -8.46 43.32 -1.33
C ILE A 242 -8.46 44.39 -0.22
N LEU A 243 -8.18 44.00 1.03
CA LEU A 243 -8.15 44.91 2.17
C LEU A 243 -7.10 46.01 1.99
N VAL A 244 -5.88 45.64 1.60
CA VAL A 244 -4.80 46.60 1.33
C VAL A 244 -5.20 47.55 0.20
N SER A 245 -5.76 47.02 -0.90
CA SER A 245 -6.21 47.84 -2.03
C SER A 245 -7.31 48.83 -1.65
N LEU A 246 -8.24 48.43 -0.78
CA LEU A 246 -9.31 49.28 -0.29
C LEU A 246 -8.76 50.41 0.60
N ILE A 247 -7.84 50.10 1.51
CA ILE A 247 -7.19 51.11 2.36
C ILE A 247 -6.41 52.10 1.49
N LEU A 248 -5.64 51.62 0.51
CA LEU A 248 -4.92 52.49 -0.44
C LEU A 248 -5.84 53.45 -1.18
N PHE A 249 -6.99 52.96 -1.63
CA PHE A 249 -7.97 53.78 -2.33
C PHE A 249 -8.50 54.91 -1.45
N VAL A 250 -8.75 54.63 -0.16
CA VAL A 250 -9.21 55.62 0.83
C VAL A 250 -8.13 56.64 1.15
N PHE A 251 -6.88 56.22 1.36
CA PHE A 251 -5.79 57.12 1.79
C PHE A 251 -5.23 57.99 0.65
N LEU A 252 -5.09 57.46 -0.56
CA LEU A 252 -4.50 58.22 -1.67
C LEU A 252 -5.48 59.20 -2.31
N GLY A 253 -6.79 58.94 -2.23
CA GLY A 253 -7.85 59.77 -2.83
C GLY A 253 -7.79 59.89 -4.37
N ASN A 254 -6.74 59.37 -5.01
CA ASN A 254 -6.51 59.38 -6.45
C ASN A 254 -6.53 57.94 -6.99
N ILE A 255 -7.61 57.63 -7.71
CA ILE A 255 -7.87 56.32 -8.32
C ILE A 255 -6.70 55.82 -9.17
N ARG A 256 -6.05 56.73 -9.93
CA ARG A 256 -4.93 56.36 -10.82
C ARG A 256 -3.70 55.98 -10.01
N GLY A 257 -3.40 56.73 -8.95
CA GLY A 257 -2.29 56.44 -8.04
C GLY A 257 -2.49 55.13 -7.29
N ALA A 258 -3.68 54.92 -6.73
CA ALA A 258 -4.04 53.68 -6.03
C ALA A 258 -3.90 52.45 -6.93
N LEU A 259 -4.36 52.52 -8.19
CA LEU A 259 -4.27 51.40 -9.13
C LEU A 259 -2.83 51.04 -9.50
N ILE A 260 -1.94 52.03 -9.66
CA ILE A 260 -0.50 51.81 -9.90
C ILE A 260 0.13 51.07 -8.71
N VAL A 261 -0.20 51.50 -7.49
CA VAL A 261 0.33 50.89 -6.26
C VAL A 261 -0.21 49.46 -6.10
N THR A 262 -1.52 49.24 -6.27
CA THR A 262 -2.12 47.89 -6.20
C THR A 262 -1.52 46.92 -7.21
N LEU A 263 -1.22 47.36 -8.44
CA LEU A 263 -0.56 46.52 -9.45
C LEU A 263 0.84 46.05 -9.02
N THR A 264 1.51 46.78 -8.12
CA THR A 264 2.84 46.39 -7.63
C THR A 264 2.81 45.06 -6.84
N ILE A 265 1.66 44.72 -6.24
CA ILE A 265 1.47 43.47 -5.49
C ILE A 265 1.58 42.23 -6.41
N PRO A 266 0.72 42.02 -7.43
CA PRO A 266 0.80 40.85 -8.30
C PRO A 266 2.11 40.78 -9.09
N PHE A 267 2.69 41.92 -9.49
CA PHE A 267 3.99 41.94 -10.16
C PHE A 267 5.12 41.46 -9.24
N SER A 268 5.14 41.89 -7.98
CA SER A 268 6.12 41.42 -6.99
C SER A 268 5.98 39.92 -6.71
N LEU A 269 4.74 39.42 -6.59
CA LEU A 269 4.47 37.99 -6.40
C LEU A 269 4.89 37.16 -7.61
N LEU A 270 4.62 37.63 -8.83
CA LEU A 270 5.05 36.96 -10.06
C LEU A 270 6.58 36.90 -10.14
N PHE A 271 7.26 38.00 -9.82
CA PHE A 271 8.72 38.03 -9.77
C PHE A 271 9.28 37.04 -8.74
N ALA A 272 8.69 37.00 -7.53
CA ALA A 272 9.08 36.03 -6.49
C ALA A 272 8.86 34.58 -6.96
N ALA A 273 7.73 34.28 -7.61
CA ALA A 273 7.43 32.97 -8.16
C ALA A 273 8.44 32.54 -9.23
N ILE A 274 8.84 33.46 -10.12
CA ILE A 274 9.89 33.22 -11.11
C ILE A 274 11.23 32.90 -10.42
N CYS A 275 11.62 33.68 -9.40
CA CYS A 275 12.85 33.42 -8.65
C CYS A 275 12.84 32.06 -7.92
N LEU A 276 11.72 31.67 -7.33
CA LEU A 276 11.57 30.36 -6.69
C LEU A 276 11.69 29.22 -7.70
N ASN A 277 11.06 29.37 -8.86
CA ASN A 277 11.16 28.40 -9.96
C ASN A 277 12.61 28.26 -10.45
N LEU A 278 13.33 29.37 -10.65
CA LEU A 278 14.74 29.35 -11.07
C LEU A 278 15.65 28.67 -10.02
N ARG A 279 15.38 28.87 -8.73
CA ARG A 279 16.14 28.24 -7.64
C ARG A 279 15.70 26.82 -7.33
N HIS A 280 14.68 26.29 -8.00
CA HIS A 280 14.11 24.97 -7.74
C HIS A 280 13.71 24.78 -6.27
N VAL A 281 13.34 25.88 -5.59
CA VAL A 281 12.87 25.86 -4.21
C VAL A 281 11.35 25.66 -4.24
N PRO A 282 10.82 24.62 -3.58
CA PRO A 282 9.39 24.39 -3.56
C PRO A 282 8.69 25.54 -2.85
N ALA A 283 7.66 26.10 -3.51
CA ALA A 283 6.79 27.11 -2.93
C ALA A 283 5.87 26.45 -1.89
N ASN A 284 6.38 26.26 -0.68
CA ASN A 284 5.60 25.69 0.40
C ASN A 284 4.69 26.75 1.04
N LEU A 285 3.62 26.29 1.68
CA LEU A 285 2.61 27.17 2.28
C LEU A 285 3.15 28.00 3.46
N LEU A 286 4.23 27.57 4.13
CA LEU A 286 4.89 28.38 5.16
C LEU A 286 5.64 29.56 4.55
N SER A 287 6.28 29.37 3.40
CA SER A 287 6.94 30.43 2.63
C SER A 287 5.92 31.41 2.05
N LEU A 288 4.77 30.93 1.59
CA LEU A 288 3.70 31.79 1.08
C LEU A 288 2.97 32.55 2.21
N GLY A 289 2.77 31.90 3.36
CA GLY A 289 2.15 32.51 4.53
C GLY A 289 3.00 33.57 5.24
N ALA A 290 4.32 33.60 4.98
CA ALA A 290 5.23 34.62 5.50
C ALA A 290 5.29 35.90 4.64
N LEU A 291 4.48 36.00 3.57
CA LEU A 291 4.42 37.18 2.73
C LEU A 291 3.64 38.30 3.41
N ASP A 292 4.31 39.42 3.67
CA ASP A 292 3.69 40.64 4.18
C ASP A 292 3.52 41.66 3.06
N PHE A 293 2.27 41.91 2.67
CA PHE A 293 1.94 42.89 1.65
C PHE A 293 2.20 44.33 2.07
N GLY A 294 2.11 44.64 3.37
CA GLY A 294 2.38 45.98 3.87
C GLY A 294 3.79 46.42 3.52
N MET A 295 4.78 45.56 3.82
CA MET A 295 6.18 45.81 3.47
C MET A 295 6.43 45.89 1.96
N ILE A 296 5.74 45.07 1.15
CA ILE A 296 5.92 45.09 -0.31
C ILE A 296 5.46 46.41 -0.92
N VAL A 297 4.42 47.02 -0.34
CA VAL A 297 3.72 48.16 -0.95
C VAL A 297 4.17 49.51 -0.38
N GLU A 298 4.75 49.53 0.82
CA GLU A 298 5.23 50.74 1.51
C GLU A 298 6.07 51.67 0.62
N GLY A 299 7.08 51.13 -0.07
CA GLY A 299 7.94 51.92 -0.95
C GLY A 299 7.21 52.56 -2.14
N ALA A 300 6.22 51.86 -2.70
CA ALA A 300 5.40 52.38 -3.80
C ALA A 300 4.45 53.50 -3.32
N ILE A 301 3.92 53.39 -2.10
CA ILE A 301 3.08 54.42 -1.48
C ILE A 301 3.87 55.70 -1.25
N VAL A 302 5.04 55.62 -0.62
CA VAL A 302 5.87 56.80 -0.32
C VAL A 302 6.26 57.54 -1.60
N MET A 303 6.60 56.80 -2.66
CA MET A 303 6.91 57.36 -3.98
C MET A 303 5.72 58.08 -4.61
N ILE A 304 4.54 57.45 -4.64
CA ILE A 304 3.34 58.06 -5.26
C ILE A 304 2.87 59.29 -4.48
N GLU A 305 2.91 59.24 -3.15
CA GLU A 305 2.55 60.36 -2.29
C GLU A 305 3.50 61.55 -2.53
N ASN A 306 4.81 61.29 -2.58
CA ASN A 306 5.80 62.33 -2.85
C ASN A 306 5.62 62.96 -4.24
N ILE A 307 5.35 62.14 -5.27
CA ILE A 307 5.10 62.64 -6.64
C ILE A 307 3.83 63.51 -6.67
N VAL A 308 2.74 63.04 -6.08
CA VAL A 308 1.47 63.79 -6.00
C VAL A 308 1.67 65.10 -5.24
N ARG A 309 2.39 65.07 -4.12
CA ARG A 309 2.73 66.25 -3.33
C ARG A 309 3.56 67.26 -4.13
N MET A 310 4.61 66.81 -4.82
CA MET A 310 5.46 67.68 -5.65
C MET A 310 4.69 68.33 -6.82
N LEU A 311 3.79 67.58 -7.45
CA LEU A 311 2.94 68.09 -8.53
C LEU A 311 1.92 69.11 -8.02
N SER A 312 1.41 68.94 -6.80
CA SER A 312 0.48 69.90 -6.17
C SER A 312 1.13 71.23 -5.79
N HIS A 313 2.45 71.25 -5.51
CA HIS A 313 3.21 72.46 -5.17
C HIS A 313 3.79 73.22 -6.39
N ARG A 314 3.71 72.66 -7.61
CA ARG A 314 4.17 73.31 -8.85
C ARG A 314 3.07 74.11 -9.57
N HIS A 315 1.92 74.29 -8.95
CA HIS A 315 0.82 75.14 -9.41
C HIS A 315 0.53 76.25 -8.41
#